data_AF-A0A2E2EUD1-F1
#
_entry.id   AF-A0A2E2EUD1-F1
#
_cell.length_a   1.000
_cell.length_b   1.000
_cell.length_c   1.000
_cell.angle_alpha   90.00
_cell.angle_beta   90.00
_cell.angle_gamma   90.00
#
_symmetry.space_group_name_H-M   'P 1'
#
loop_
_entity.id
_entity.type
_entity.pdbx_description
1 polymer ?
#
loop_
_entity_poly.entity_id
_entity_poly.type
_entity_poly.pdbx_seq_one_letter_code
_entity_poly.pdbx_strand_id
1 'polypeptide(L)'
;MTNRITELFNIKYPIVQAGMIWNSGWRLASAASNSGILGLIGAGSMYPDVLREHIQKCKAATDHPFGVNVPMLYPNIEEIMNIIVEED
;
A
#
# COMPACT_ATOMS: atom_id res chain seq x y z
N MET A 1 -1.20 23.66 -1.10
CA MET A 1 -2.09 23.76 -2.27
C MET A 1 -2.82 22.43 -2.34
N THR A 2 -4.13 22.43 -2.11
CA THR A 2 -4.95 21.21 -2.17
C THR A 2 -5.32 20.92 -3.63
N ASN A 3 -5.42 19.64 -3.98
CA ASN A 3 -5.96 19.18 -5.25
C ASN A 3 -6.83 17.92 -5.06
N ARG A 4 -7.45 17.46 -6.14
CA ARG A 4 -8.35 16.31 -6.14
C ARG A 4 -7.73 15.04 -5.53
N ILE A 5 -6.42 14.83 -5.68
CA ILE A 5 -5.71 13.64 -5.17
C ILE A 5 -5.46 13.78 -3.66
N THR A 6 -5.00 14.95 -3.20
CA THR A 6 -4.78 15.18 -1.77
C THR A 6 -6.08 15.10 -0.97
N GLU A 7 -7.20 15.56 -1.55
CA GLU A 7 -8.53 15.49 -0.95
C GLU A 7 -9.09 14.06 -0.95
N LEU A 8 -8.97 13.34 -2.07
CA LEU A 8 -9.49 11.98 -2.19
C LEU A 8 -8.80 10.99 -1.23
N PHE A 9 -7.47 11.07 -1.11
CA PHE A 9 -6.69 10.11 -0.32
C PHE A 9 -6.26 10.63 1.04
N ASN A 10 -6.66 11.86 1.42
CA ASN A 10 -6.28 12.50 2.67
C ASN A 10 -4.75 12.53 2.89
N ILE A 11 -3.99 12.98 1.88
CA ILE A 11 -2.53 13.10 1.90
C ILE A 11 -2.08 14.55 1.73
N LYS A 12 -0.87 14.88 2.20
CA LYS A 12 -0.35 16.26 2.20
C LYS A 12 0.18 16.71 0.83
N TYR A 13 0.86 15.82 0.13
CA TYR A 13 1.45 16.11 -1.18
C TYR A 13 0.88 15.16 -2.23
N PRO A 14 0.58 15.64 -3.45
CA PRO A 14 0.01 14.83 -4.52
C PRO A 14 1.08 13.98 -5.21
N ILE A 15 1.79 13.18 -4.42
CA ILE A 15 2.86 12.29 -4.86
C ILE A 15 2.44 10.89 -4.43
N VAL A 16 2.62 9.92 -5.32
CA VAL A 16 2.36 8.51 -5.05
C VAL A 16 3.66 7.76 -5.25
N GLN A 17 4.11 7.04 -4.23
CA GLN A 17 5.20 6.08 -4.38
C GLN A 17 4.64 4.83 -5.08
N ALA A 18 5.15 4.53 -6.28
CA ALA A 18 4.62 3.45 -7.11
C ALA A 18 4.88 2.07 -6.48
N GLY A 19 3.88 1.19 -6.46
CA GLY A 19 4.04 -0.18 -6.00
C GLY A 19 4.91 -1.00 -6.94
N MET A 20 6.14 -1.29 -6.51
CA MET A 20 7.15 -2.03 -7.25
C MET A 20 7.41 -3.38 -6.59
N ILE A 21 7.41 -4.43 -7.42
CA ILE A 21 7.77 -5.78 -7.02
C ILE A 21 9.18 -5.75 -6.39
N TRP A 22 9.39 -6.47 -5.28
CA TRP A 22 10.64 -6.53 -4.50
C TRP A 22 11.09 -5.26 -3.76
N ASN A 23 10.73 -4.07 -4.23
CA ASN A 23 11.16 -2.81 -3.62
C ASN A 23 10.14 -2.24 -2.63
N SER A 24 8.84 -2.39 -2.93
CA SER A 24 7.76 -1.74 -2.19
C SER A 24 7.22 -2.60 -1.05
N GLY A 25 8.09 -2.89 -0.09
CA GLY A 25 7.69 -3.48 1.18
C GLY A 25 7.10 -2.45 2.15
N TRP A 26 6.65 -2.93 3.33
CA TRP A 26 5.99 -2.10 4.34
C TRP A 26 6.84 -0.92 4.82
N ARG A 27 8.18 -1.08 4.87
CA ARG A 27 9.11 -0.01 5.29
C ARG A 27 9.12 1.17 4.33
N LEU A 28 9.07 0.92 3.02
CA LEU A 28 9.06 1.99 2.02
C LEU A 28 7.70 2.67 1.99
N ALA A 29 6.62 1.86 1.96
CA ALA A 29 5.26 2.37 1.95
C ALA A 29 4.95 3.23 3.19
N SER A 30 5.28 2.75 4.41
CA SER A 30 5.03 3.52 5.64
C SER A 30 5.90 4.77 5.74
N ALA A 31 7.17 4.71 5.32
CA ALA A 31 8.03 5.90 5.28
C ALA A 31 7.50 6.95 4.30
N ALA A 32 6.99 6.52 3.14
CA ALA A 32 6.33 7.39 2.17
C ALA A 32 5.06 8.03 2.79
N SER A 33 4.16 7.23 3.36
CA SER A 33 2.96 7.72 4.05
C SER A 33 3.27 8.71 5.17
N ASN A 34 4.27 8.42 6.02
CA ASN A 34 4.74 9.31 7.08
C ASN A 34 5.35 10.63 6.56
N SER A 35 5.85 10.66 5.33
CA SER A 35 6.33 11.91 4.70
C SER A 35 5.20 12.79 4.15
N GLY A 36 3.95 12.29 4.17
CA GLY A 36 2.76 12.98 3.69
C GLY A 36 2.42 12.70 2.23
N ILE A 37 2.98 11.66 1.62
CA ILE A 37 2.67 11.19 0.26
C ILE A 37 1.91 9.85 0.34
N LEU A 38 1.32 9.35 -0.75
CA LEU A 38 0.69 8.02 -0.72
C LEU A 38 1.72 6.92 -0.94
N GLY A 39 1.98 6.09 0.08
CA GLY A 39 2.80 4.88 -0.04
C GLY A 39 2.00 3.69 -0.55
N LEU A 40 2.60 2.87 -1.42
CA LEU A 40 1.96 1.65 -1.94
C LEU A 40 2.82 0.41 -1.69
N ILE A 41 2.23 -0.64 -1.13
CA ILE A 41 2.84 -1.98 -1.01
C ILE A 41 2.75 -2.68 -2.38
N GLY A 42 3.83 -3.31 -2.84
CA GLY A 42 3.87 -4.06 -4.10
C GLY A 42 3.51 -5.54 -3.91
N ALA A 43 2.25 -5.92 -4.12
CA ALA A 43 1.77 -7.29 -3.88
C ALA A 43 2.15 -8.30 -4.99
N GLY A 44 2.68 -7.85 -6.14
CA GLY A 44 2.88 -8.68 -7.33
C GLY A 44 3.76 -9.92 -7.19
N SER A 45 4.61 -9.99 -6.16
CA SER A 45 5.43 -11.17 -5.84
C SER A 45 5.14 -11.76 -4.46
N MET A 46 4.17 -11.23 -3.74
CA MET A 46 3.91 -11.63 -2.36
C MET A 46 2.91 -12.78 -2.34
N TYR A 47 3.29 -13.86 -1.66
CA TYR A 47 2.32 -14.87 -1.25
C TYR A 47 1.30 -14.24 -0.28
N PRO A 48 0.08 -14.80 -0.18
CA PRO A 48 -0.99 -14.28 0.69
C PRO A 48 -0.53 -13.92 2.12
N ASP A 49 0.16 -14.83 2.80
CA ASP A 49 0.66 -14.59 4.17
C ASP A 49 1.68 -13.45 4.25
N VAL A 50 2.55 -13.35 3.23
CA VAL A 50 3.56 -12.28 3.15
C VAL A 50 2.88 -10.93 2.93
N LEU A 51 1.85 -10.88 2.09
CA LEU A 51 1.08 -9.66 1.90
C LEU A 51 0.41 -9.22 3.21
N ARG A 52 -0.26 -10.14 3.91
CA ARG A 52 -0.91 -9.86 5.19
C ARG A 52 0.10 -9.32 6.21
N GLU A 53 1.26 -9.97 6.35
CA GLU A 53 2.33 -9.51 7.23
C GLU A 53 2.78 -8.08 6.88
N HIS A 54 2.94 -7.78 5.59
CA HIS A 54 3.33 -6.45 5.13
C HIS A 54 2.26 -5.39 5.42
N ILE A 55 0.98 -5.70 5.26
CA ILE A 55 -0.13 -4.79 5.59
C ILE A 55 -0.14 -4.49 7.09
N GLN A 56 -0.10 -5.53 7.93
CA GLN A 56 -0.11 -5.39 9.39
C GLN A 56 1.10 -4.58 9.91
N LYS A 57 2.29 -4.84 9.36
CA LYS A 57 3.49 -4.06 9.70
C LYS A 57 3.44 -2.63 9.20
N CYS A 58 2.79 -2.38 8.06
CA CYS A 58 2.58 -1.03 7.56
C CYS A 58 1.63 -0.25 8.48
N LYS A 59 0.47 -0.83 8.84
CA LYS A 59 -0.46 -0.27 9.83
C LYS A 59 0.21 0.04 11.16
N ALA A 60 1.10 -0.84 11.64
CA ALA A 60 1.83 -0.61 12.88
C ALA A 60 2.90 0.51 12.78
N ALA A 61 3.32 0.89 11.57
CA ALA A 61 4.40 1.84 11.33
C ALA A 61 3.91 3.23 10.87
N THR A 62 2.62 3.39 10.55
CA THR A 62 2.04 4.66 10.14
C THR A 62 0.55 4.72 10.45
N ASP A 63 0.10 5.87 10.97
CA ASP A 63 -1.32 6.21 11.08
C ASP A 63 -1.84 6.93 9.83
N HIS A 64 -0.98 7.11 8.80
CA HIS A 64 -1.33 7.78 7.55
C HIS A 64 -1.82 6.80 6.49
N PRO A 65 -2.66 7.25 5.54
CA PRO A 65 -3.15 6.41 4.45
C PRO A 65 -2.01 5.77 3.64
N PHE A 66 -2.19 4.51 3.29
CA PHE A 66 -1.36 3.77 2.34
C PHE A 66 -2.26 2.88 1.47
N GLY A 67 -1.71 2.29 0.41
CA GLY A 67 -2.45 1.37 -0.44
C GLY A 67 -1.66 0.12 -0.81
N VAL A 68 -2.29 -0.75 -1.59
CA VAL A 68 -1.70 -1.99 -2.10
C VAL A 68 -1.83 -2.01 -3.62
N ASN A 69 -0.71 -2.21 -4.31
CA ASN A 69 -0.64 -2.41 -5.75
C ASN A 69 -0.75 -3.90 -6.09
N VAL A 70 -1.84 -4.28 -6.76
CA VAL A 70 -2.14 -5.67 -7.14
C VAL A 70 -2.08 -5.82 -8.67
N PRO A 71 -1.05 -6.49 -9.22
CA PRO A 71 -1.05 -6.87 -10.63
C PRO A 71 -2.12 -7.93 -10.90
N MET A 72 -3.06 -7.64 -11.80
CA MET A 72 -4.24 -8.49 -12.05
C MET A 72 -3.94 -9.88 -12.65
N LEU A 73 -2.71 -10.13 -13.08
CA LEU A 73 -2.26 -11.41 -13.65
C LEU A 73 -1.78 -12.40 -12.57
N TYR A 74 -1.87 -12.04 -11.29
CA TYR A 74 -1.43 -12.91 -10.20
C TYR A 74 -2.37 -14.12 -10.03
N PRO A 75 -1.85 -15.35 -9.88
CA PRO A 75 -2.67 -16.58 -9.88
C PRO A 75 -3.66 -16.68 -8.72
N ASN A 76 -3.35 -16.13 -7.53
CA ASN A 76 -4.23 -16.17 -6.35
C ASN A 76 -4.87 -14.81 -6.07
N ILE A 77 -5.40 -14.15 -7.11
CA ILE A 77 -5.89 -12.78 -6.98
C ILE A 77 -7.06 -12.64 -6.01
N GLU A 78 -8.00 -13.59 -5.99
CA GLU A 78 -9.16 -13.53 -5.10
C GLU A 78 -8.73 -13.54 -3.62
N GLU A 79 -7.76 -14.38 -3.28
CA GLU A 79 -7.22 -14.47 -1.93
C GLU A 79 -6.51 -13.17 -1.51
N ILE A 80 -5.71 -12.59 -2.41
CA ILE A 80 -5.08 -11.28 -2.19
C ILE A 80 -6.13 -10.19 -1.95
N MET A 81 -7.19 -10.16 -2.75
CA MET A 81 -8.25 -9.16 -2.61
C MET A 81 -9.02 -9.34 -1.31
N ASN A 82 -9.32 -10.58 -0.90
CA ASN A 82 -9.95 -10.86 0.38
C ASN A 82 -9.09 -10.38 1.55
N ILE A 83 -7.77 -10.63 1.52
CA ILE A 83 -6.84 -10.14 2.54
C ILE A 83 -6.88 -8.62 2.66
N ILE A 84 -6.90 -7.91 1.52
CA ILE A 84 -6.93 -6.44 1.52
C ILE A 84 -8.22 -5.92 2.17
N VAL A 85 -9.37 -6.57 1.92
CA VAL A 85 -10.66 -6.19 2.51
C VAL A 85 -10.75 -6.55 4.00
N GLU A 86 -10.20 -7.71 4.40
CA GLU A 86 -10.14 -8.14 5.81
C GLU A 86 -9.27 -7.22 6.67
N GLU A 87 -8.19 -6.69 6.07
CA GLU A 87 -7.23 -5.80 6.70
C GLU A 87 -7.52 -4.31 6.41
N ASP A 88 -8.77 -3.90 6.19
CA ASP A 88 -9.13 -2.45 6.19
C ASP A 88 -9.25 -1.88 7.62
#